data_AF-A0AAJ2ZHD0-F1
#
_entry.id   AF-A0AAJ2ZHD0-F1
#
_cell.length_a   1.000
_cell.length_b   1.000
_cell.length_c   1.000
_cell.angle_alpha   90.00
_cell.angle_beta   90.00
_cell.angle_gamma   90.00
#
_symmetry.space_group_name_H-M   'P 1'
#
loop_
_entity.id
_entity.type
_entity.pdbx_description
1 polymer ?
#
loop_
_entity_poly.entity_id
_entity_poly.type
_entity_poly.pdbx_seq_one_letter_code
_entity_poly.pdbx_strand_id
1 'polypeptide(L)' 'MADLMSITEAAESGDMRALLVALRGRLAAAVDNPTTSARDLTALSRLLREIVQEIEHLDAREPRRLALVPSDRVFDASAL' A
#
# COMPACT_ATOMS: atom_id res chain seq x y z
N MET A 1 -10.76 -4.56 4.30
CA MET A 1 -10.04 -3.28 4.52
C MET A 1 -8.91 -3.62 5.45
N ALA A 2 -7.65 -3.37 5.06
CA ALA A 2 -6.52 -3.69 5.93
C ALA A 2 -6.69 -2.91 7.24
N ASP A 3 -6.67 -3.62 8.36
CA ASP A 3 -6.71 -3.02 9.70
C ASP A 3 -5.61 -1.97 9.78
N LEU A 4 -5.99 -0.70 9.96
CA LEU A 4 -5.06 0.42 10.05
C LEU A 4 -4.45 0.40 11.45
N MET A 5 -3.39 -0.38 11.61
CA MET A 5 -2.59 -0.40 12.83
C MET A 5 -1.91 0.94 13.07
N SER A 6 -1.72 1.30 14.33
CA SER A 6 -0.79 2.36 14.69
C SER A 6 0.65 1.96 14.34
N ILE A 7 1.55 2.93 14.26
CA ILE A 7 2.97 2.68 13.96
C ILE A 7 3.59 1.77 15.03
N THR A 8 3.23 1.96 16.29
CA THR A 8 3.73 1.14 17.40
C THR A 8 3.27 -0.31 17.26
N GLU A 9 1.97 -0.54 17.05
CA GLU A 9 1.42 -1.89 16.87
C GLU A 9 2.03 -2.59 15.64
N ALA A 10 2.18 -1.85 14.54
CA ALA A 10 2.77 -2.39 13.33
C ALA A 10 4.26 -2.75 13.53
N ALA A 11 5.02 -1.92 14.27
CA ALA A 11 6.41 -2.22 14.60
C ALA A 11 6.54 -3.44 15.51
N GLU A 12 5.64 -3.59 16.50
CA GLU A 12 5.61 -4.74 17.42
C GLU A 12 5.21 -6.04 16.71
N SER A 13 4.34 -5.96 15.68
CA SER A 13 3.92 -7.13 14.90
C SER A 13 5.05 -7.78 14.09
N GLY A 14 6.12 -7.04 13.81
CA GLY A 14 7.19 -7.46 12.91
C GLY A 14 6.80 -7.49 11.42
N ASP A 15 5.57 -7.12 11.07
CA ASP A 15 5.12 -6.99 9.69
C ASP A 15 5.63 -5.67 9.08
N MET A 16 6.66 -5.81 8.25
CA MET A 16 7.27 -4.69 7.53
C MET A 16 6.26 -3.95 6.65
N ARG A 17 5.33 -4.66 6.00
CA ARG A 17 4.31 -4.05 5.15
C ARG A 17 3.35 -3.22 6.01
N ALA A 18 2.90 -3.77 7.14
CA ALA A 18 2.03 -3.05 8.07
C ALA A 18 2.71 -1.76 8.58
N LEU A 19 4.00 -1.85 8.92
CA LEU A 19 4.79 -0.70 9.38
C LEU A 19 4.86 0.41 8.33
N LEU A 20 5.17 0.04 7.08
CA LEU A 20 5.24 1.00 5.97
C LEU A 20 3.88 1.64 5.68
N VAL A 21 2.79 0.88 5.74
CA VAL A 21 1.43 1.41 5.58
C VAL A 21 1.07 2.40 6.68
N ALA A 22 1.41 2.11 7.94
CA ALA A 22 1.17 3.00 9.07
C ALA A 22 1.99 4.30 8.94
N LEU A 23 3.26 4.20 8.56
CA LEU A 23 4.13 5.35 8.30
C LEU A 23 3.61 6.22 7.15
N ARG A 24 3.14 5.60 6.06
CA ARG A 24 2.50 6.30 4.93
C ARG A 24 1.34 7.17 5.40
N GLY A 25 0.44 6.62 6.23
CA GLY A 25 -0.70 7.36 6.78
C GLY A 25 -0.28 8.57 7.61
N ARG A 26 0.72 8.40 8.49
CA ARG A 26 1.25 9.50 9.31
C ARG A 26 1.91 10.60 8.47
N LEU A 27 2.68 10.22 7.45
CA LEU A 27 3.34 11.19 6.56
C LEU A 27 2.33 11.94 5.69
N ALA A 28 1.31 11.26 5.17
CA ALA A 28 0.24 11.92 4.43
C ALA A 28 -0.46 12.99 5.28
N ALA A 29 -0.80 12.67 6.53
CA ALA A 29 -1.38 13.65 7.45
C ALA A 29 -0.44 14.85 7.74
N ALA A 30 0.88 14.63 7.78
CA ALA A 30 1.84 15.71 7.94
C ALA A 30 1.98 16.57 6.66
N VAL A 31 1.85 15.98 5.48
CA VAL A 31 1.84 16.69 4.19
C VAL A 31 0.57 17.55 4.06
N ASP A 32 -0.59 17.03 4.47
CA ASP A 32 -1.87 17.76 4.44
C ASP A 32 -1.97 18.89 5.47
N ASN A 33 -1.07 18.92 6.46
CA ASN A 33 -1.09 19.96 7.49
C ASN A 33 -0.63 21.33 6.92
N PRO A 34 -1.49 22.37 6.96
CA PRO A 34 -1.15 23.70 6.43
C PRO A 34 -0.03 24.41 7.20
N THR A 35 0.33 23.96 8.40
CA THR A 35 1.44 24.50 9.18
C THR A 35 2.78 23.85 8.85
N THR A 36 2.82 22.85 7.96
CA THR A 36 4.06 22.20 7.54
C THR A 36 4.90 23.16 6.70
N SER A 37 6.16 23.36 7.09
CA SER A 37 7.06 24.27 6.38
C SER A 37 7.34 23.78 4.95
N ALA A 38 7.63 24.69 4.00
CA ALA A 38 7.92 24.28 2.62
C ALA A 38 9.14 23.34 2.50
N ARG A 39 10.12 23.50 3.40
CA ARG A 39 11.28 22.60 3.50
C ARG A 39 10.86 21.21 3.94
N ASP A 40 10.05 21.12 5.00
CA ASP A 40 9.57 19.85 5.53
C ASP A 40 8.61 19.19 4.54
N LEU A 41 7.74 19.96 3.90
CA LEU A 41 6.82 19.48 2.87
C LEU A 41 7.57 18.78 1.73
N THR A 42 8.68 19.39 1.27
CA THR A 42 9.54 18.80 0.23
C THR A 42 10.16 17.48 0.70
N ALA A 43 10.66 17.43 1.94
CA ALA A 43 11.25 16.23 2.51
C ALA A 43 10.21 15.11 2.71
N LEU A 44 9.06 15.44 3.31
CA LEU A 44 7.95 14.52 3.58
C LEU A 44 7.36 13.96 2.28
N SER A 45 7.23 14.78 1.23
CA SER A 45 6.74 14.34 -0.08
C SER A 45 7.67 13.33 -0.75
N ARG A 46 8.99 13.48 -0.57
CA ARG A 46 9.98 12.50 -1.07
C ARG A 46 9.88 11.18 -0.30
N LEU A 47 9.87 11.26 1.03
CA LEU A 47 9.73 10.09 1.90
C LEU A 47 8.42 9.32 1.64
N LEU A 48 7.32 10.05 1.42
CA LEU A 48 6.02 9.45 1.12
C LEU A 48 6.08 8.66 -0.20
N ARG A 49 6.73 9.20 -1.23
CA ARG A 49 6.92 8.50 -2.52
C ARG A 49 7.80 7.26 -2.34
N GLU A 50 8.89 7.35 -1.57
CA GLU A 50 9.79 6.23 -1.30
C GLU A 50 9.06 5.07 -0.59
N ILE A 51 8.25 5.38 0.42
CA ILE A 51 7.45 4.37 1.14
C ILE A 51 6.40 3.73 0.22
N VAL A 52 5.74 4.52 -0.64
CA VAL A 52 4.79 3.96 -1.61
C VAL A 52 5.47 2.99 -2.57
N GLN A 53 6.64 3.35 -3.09
CA GLN A 53 7.43 2.49 -3.96
C GLN A 53 7.84 1.20 -3.24
N GLU A 54 8.30 1.28 -1.98
CA GLU A 54 8.67 0.09 -1.21
C GLU A 54 7.47 -0.84 -0.97
N ILE A 55 6.30 -0.29 -0.67
CA ILE A 55 5.06 -1.08 -0.53
C ILE A 55 4.72 -1.78 -1.85
N GLU A 56 4.82 -1.10 -2.99
CA GLU A 56 4.61 -1.70 -4.31
C GLU A 56 5.62 -2.82 -4.59
N HIS A 57 6.89 -2.63 -4.21
CA HIS A 57 7.92 -3.66 -4.32
C HIS A 57 7.62 -4.88 -3.45
N LEU A 58 7.15 -4.71 -2.22
CA LEU A 58 6.73 -5.80 -1.35
C LEU A 58 5.50 -6.52 -1.93
N ASP A 59 4.48 -5.77 -2.35
CA ASP A 59 3.24 -6.33 -2.91
C ASP A 59 3.46 -7.06 -4.25
N ALA A 60 4.50 -6.70 -5.01
CA ALA A 60 4.90 -7.40 -6.23
C ALA A 60 5.66 -8.71 -5.95
N ARG A 61 6.35 -8.79 -4.80
CA ARG A 61 7.06 -10.00 -4.35
C ARG A 61 6.12 -10.99 -3.69
N GLU A 62 5.07 -10.50 -3.05
CA GLU A 62 3.96 -11.33 -2.62
C GLU A 62 3.29 -11.86 -3.90
N PRO A 63 3.31 -13.17 -4.21
CA PRO A 63 2.50 -13.67 -5.29
C PRO A 63 1.08 -13.37 -4.89
N ARG A 64 0.48 -12.35 -5.53
CA ARG A 64 -0.94 -12.09 -5.42
C ARG A 64 -1.58 -13.43 -5.69
N ARG A 65 -2.15 -14.04 -4.64
CA ARG A 65 -3.07 -15.15 -4.75
C ARG A 65 -4.27 -14.55 -5.45
N LEU A 66 -4.11 -14.28 -6.74
CA LEU A 66 -5.17 -13.99 -7.65
C LEU A 66 -6.08 -15.19 -7.42
N ALA A 67 -7.25 -14.94 -6.83
CA ALA A 67 -8.33 -15.86 -7.03
C ALA A 67 -8.53 -15.85 -8.55
N LEU A 68 -7.81 -16.75 -9.22
CA LEU A 68 -8.14 -17.21 -10.55
C LEU A 68 -9.56 -17.70 -10.37
N VAL A 69 -10.51 -16.85 -10.72
CA VAL A 69 -11.82 -17.32 -11.13
C VAL A 69 -11.58 -17.68 -12.58
N PRO A 70 -11.27 -18.94 -12.93
CA PRO A 70 -11.42 -19.36 -14.30
C PRO A 70 -12.89 -19.13 -14.62
N SER A 71 -13.19 -18.10 -15.41
CA SER A 71 -14.52 -17.94 -15.98
C SER A 71 -14.60 -18.98 -17.09
N ASP A 72 -14.96 -20.19 -16.69
CA ASP A 72 -15.27 -21.29 -17.59
C ASP A 72 -16.63 -20.98 -18.23
N ARG A 73 -16.65 -19.98 -19.12
CA ARG A 73 -17.81 -19.81 -19.99
C ARG A 73 -17.74 -20.95 -20.98
N VAL A 74 -18.68 -21.88 -20.83
CA VAL A 74 -18.93 -22.98 -21.75
C VAL A 74 -18.94 -22.41 -23.17
N PHE A 75 -17.98 -22.85 -23.98
CA PHE A 75 -17.93 -22.54 -25.40
C PHE A 75 -19.19 -23.13 -26.05
N ASP A 76 -20.15 -22.28 -26.41
CA ASP A 76 -21.37 -22.72 -27.12
C ASP A 76 -21.06 -22.88 -28.61
N ALA A 77 -20.82 -24.13 -29.01
CA ALA A 77 -20.48 -24.52 -30.37
C ALA A 77 -21.70 -24.57 -31.33
N SER A 78 -22.86 -24.04 -30.95
CA SER A 78 -24.08 -24.07 -31.77
C SER A 78 -24.05 -23.16 -33.02
N ALA A 79 -22.88 -22.69 -33.44
CA ALA A 79 -22.68 -21.80 -34.59
C ALA A 79 -21.86 -22.42 -35.74
N LEU A 80 -21.70 -23.76 -35.77
CA LEU A 80 -21.07 -24.52 -36.87
C LEU A 80 -22.10 -25.35 -37.64
#